data_AF-T0ZC47-F1
#
_entry.id   AF-T0ZC47-F1
#
_cell.length_a   1.000
_cell.length_b   1.000
_cell.length_c   1.000
_cell.angle_alpha   90.00
_cell.angle_beta   90.00
_cell.angle_gamma   90.00
#
_symmetry.space_group_name_H-M   'P 1'
#
loop_
_entity.id
_entity.type
_entity.pdbx_description
1 polymer ?
#
loop_
_entity_poly.entity_id
_entity_poly.type
_entity_poly.pdbx_seq_one_letter_code
_entity_poly.pdbx_strand_id
1 'polypeptide(L)'
;MIRLLDEPWMPLVTAGTAPRRVTLPGLLARLGGLEEFALPRVRPHQAPALHAFLVQLASLALESGGGEMPQDEVAWRNLLRQLTMQWPDDEPWQLIVDDVGQPAFLQPPAGTGEREPFPKTIDAPDALDVLVTSRNHDLKQQRMHIGADVSDWVLALINLQTFGGFGGKRNYGVVRMNGGFA
;
A
#
# COMPACT_ATOMS: atom_id res chain seq x y z
N MET A 1 7.85 -8.34 11.43
CA MET A 1 6.50 -8.41 10.84
C MET A 1 5.87 -7.05 11.03
N ILE A 2 5.34 -6.42 9.98
CA ILE A 2 4.74 -5.08 10.05
C ILE A 2 3.25 -5.25 9.80
N ARG A 3 2.43 -4.98 10.82
CA ARG A 3 0.96 -5.15 10.76
C ARG A 3 0.28 -3.81 10.56
N LEU A 4 -0.27 -3.54 9.38
CA LEU A 4 -0.78 -2.21 9.01
C LEU A 4 -1.98 -1.76 9.87
N LEU A 5 -2.74 -2.70 10.44
CA LEU A 5 -3.88 -2.40 11.31
C LEU A 5 -3.49 -2.00 12.73
N ASP A 6 -2.36 -2.51 13.22
CA ASP A 6 -1.99 -2.41 14.64
C ASP A 6 -0.74 -1.55 14.85
N GLU A 7 0.15 -1.49 13.86
CA GLU A 7 1.43 -0.79 13.93
C GLU A 7 1.43 0.51 13.11
N PRO A 8 1.86 1.63 13.71
CA PRO A 8 1.98 2.89 12.99
C PRO A 8 3.05 2.84 11.89
N TRP A 9 2.64 2.95 10.63
CA TRP A 9 3.54 2.83 9.48
C TRP A 9 3.61 4.11 8.65
N MET A 10 2.53 4.90 8.57
CA MET A 10 2.47 6.09 7.72
C MET A 10 2.86 7.35 8.50
N PRO A 11 3.95 8.07 8.14
CA PRO A 11 4.24 9.38 8.71
C PRO A 11 3.15 10.40 8.36
N LEU A 12 2.74 11.18 9.35
CA LEU A 12 1.71 12.19 9.25
C LEU A 12 2.12 13.42 10.08
N VAL A 13 1.82 14.60 9.55
CA VAL A 13 2.06 15.89 10.23
C VAL A 13 0.76 16.69 10.24
N THR A 14 0.35 17.14 11.42
CA THR A 14 -0.69 18.17 11.60
C THR A 14 -0.01 19.48 11.98
N ALA A 15 -0.51 20.61 11.46
CA ALA A 15 0.00 21.92 11.82
C ALA A 15 0.04 22.14 13.35
N GLY A 16 1.17 22.61 13.86
CA GLY A 16 1.35 22.86 15.31
C GLY A 16 1.59 21.60 16.17
N THR A 17 1.74 20.43 15.57
CA THR A 17 2.02 19.17 16.29
C THR A 17 3.36 18.56 15.88
N ALA A 18 3.93 17.71 16.74
CA ALA A 18 5.10 16.92 16.38
C ALA A 18 4.75 15.88 15.31
N PRO A 19 5.62 15.62 14.32
CA PRO A 19 5.45 14.52 13.38
C PRO A 19 5.25 13.19 14.11
N ARG A 20 4.30 12.38 13.62
CA ARG A 20 4.02 11.05 14.20
C ARG A 20 3.68 10.06 13.10
N ARG A 21 3.59 8.79 13.45
CA ARG A 21 3.06 7.76 12.56
C ARG A 21 1.64 7.39 12.95
N VAL A 22 0.88 6.92 11.97
CA VAL A 22 -0.47 6.39 12.16
C VAL A 22 -0.59 4.99 11.55
N THR A 23 -1.53 4.21 12.09
CA THR A 23 -1.97 2.93 11.52
C THR A 23 -2.87 3.19 10.30
N LEU A 24 -3.18 2.15 9.52
CA LEU A 24 -4.15 2.26 8.43
C LEU A 24 -5.57 2.65 8.93
N PRO A 25 -6.13 2.01 9.98
CA PRO A 25 -7.39 2.45 10.58
C PRO A 25 -7.32 3.90 11.10
N GLY A 26 -6.19 4.30 11.70
CA GLY A 26 -6.02 5.65 12.23
C GLY A 26 -5.95 6.72 11.14
N LEU A 27 -5.42 6.36 9.97
CA LEU A 27 -5.46 7.22 8.79
C LEU A 27 -6.90 7.39 8.26
N LEU A 28 -7.69 6.31 8.18
CA LEU A 28 -9.09 6.36 7.74
C LEU A 28 -9.97 7.19 8.70
N ALA A 29 -9.82 6.99 10.01
CA ALA A 29 -10.52 7.79 11.02
C ALA A 29 -10.26 9.29 10.83
N ARG A 30 -9.03 9.66 10.48
CA ARG A 30 -8.65 11.06 10.25
C ARG A 30 -9.17 11.65 8.96
N LEU A 31 -9.25 10.85 7.89
CA LEU A 31 -9.85 11.27 6.63
C LEU A 31 -11.36 11.56 6.78
N GLY A 32 -12.03 10.91 7.73
CA GLY A 32 -13.43 11.20 8.08
C GLY A 32 -13.61 12.46 8.94
N GLY A 33 -12.53 13.03 9.48
CA GLY A 33 -12.54 14.21 10.33
C GLY A 33 -12.32 15.53 9.57
N LEU A 34 -12.36 16.64 10.30
CA LEU A 34 -12.11 18.00 9.78
C LEU A 34 -10.66 18.48 9.99
N GLU A 35 -9.79 17.64 10.56
CA GLU A 35 -8.40 18.00 10.85
C GLU A 35 -7.55 17.92 9.57
N GLU A 36 -6.94 19.03 9.17
CA GLU A 36 -5.99 19.05 8.06
C GLU A 36 -4.66 18.42 8.46
N PHE A 37 -4.13 17.54 7.61
CA PHE A 37 -2.84 16.90 7.81
C PHE A 37 -2.10 16.67 6.48
N ALA A 38 -0.78 16.53 6.58
CA ALA A 38 0.09 16.20 5.46
C ALA A 38 0.71 14.80 5.63
N LEU A 39 0.92 14.11 4.52
CA LEU A 39 1.59 12.81 4.45
C LEU A 39 2.96 12.98 3.75
N PRO A 40 4.03 13.38 4.48
CA PRO A 40 5.29 13.85 3.88
C PRO A 40 6.05 12.80 3.07
N ARG A 41 5.73 11.52 3.21
CA ARG A 41 6.33 10.41 2.44
C ARG A 41 5.61 10.13 1.12
N VAL A 42 4.39 10.64 0.96
CA VAL A 42 3.60 10.41 -0.26
C VAL A 42 4.13 11.33 -1.35
N ARG A 43 4.68 10.73 -2.41
CA ARG A 43 5.16 11.48 -3.57
C ARG A 43 3.99 11.95 -4.41
N PRO A 44 4.13 13.05 -5.17
CA PRO A 44 3.03 13.58 -5.98
C PRO A 44 2.36 12.55 -6.90
N HIS A 45 3.13 11.62 -7.49
CA HIS A 45 2.58 10.60 -8.37
C HIS A 45 1.87 9.45 -7.63
N GLN A 46 2.18 9.24 -6.35
CA GLN A 46 1.55 8.22 -5.52
C GLN A 46 0.25 8.70 -4.89
N ALA A 47 0.06 10.03 -4.77
CA ALA A 47 -1.10 10.61 -4.07
C ALA A 47 -2.46 10.17 -4.66
N PRO A 48 -2.68 10.17 -6.00
CA PRO A 48 -3.93 9.68 -6.57
C PRO A 48 -4.17 8.19 -6.30
N ALA A 49 -3.12 7.37 -6.37
CA ALA A 49 -3.19 5.93 -6.10
C ALA A 49 -3.58 5.65 -4.64
N LEU A 50 -2.92 6.34 -3.71
CA LEU A 50 -3.24 6.23 -2.28
C LEU A 50 -4.68 6.66 -2.00
N HIS A 51 -5.10 7.79 -2.54
CA HIS A 51 -6.47 8.29 -2.36
C HIS A 51 -7.50 7.28 -2.87
N ALA A 52 -7.33 6.79 -4.10
CA ALA A 52 -8.23 5.80 -4.70
C ALA A 52 -8.28 4.49 -3.87
N PHE A 53 -7.12 4.01 -3.40
CA PHE A 53 -7.04 2.85 -2.52
C PHE A 53 -7.80 3.05 -1.21
N LEU A 54 -7.60 4.17 -0.52
CA LEU A 54 -8.24 4.45 0.76
C LEU A 54 -9.76 4.60 0.62
N VAL A 55 -10.22 5.28 -0.44
CA VAL A 55 -11.66 5.40 -0.73
C VAL A 55 -12.26 4.04 -1.08
N GLN A 56 -11.62 3.26 -1.95
CA GLN A 56 -12.10 1.91 -2.29
C GLN A 56 -12.19 1.03 -1.04
N LEU A 57 -11.16 1.05 -0.21
CA LEU A 57 -11.11 0.26 1.01
C LEU A 57 -12.18 0.68 2.00
N ALA A 58 -12.37 1.99 2.20
CA ALA A 58 -13.42 2.53 3.04
C ALA A 58 -14.80 2.09 2.54
N SER A 59 -15.08 2.20 1.23
CA SER A 59 -16.36 1.77 0.67
C SER A 59 -16.67 0.29 0.94
N LEU A 60 -15.69 -0.61 0.74
CA LEU A 60 -15.87 -2.05 1.02
C LEU A 60 -16.13 -2.32 2.52
N ALA A 61 -15.37 -1.64 3.39
CA ALA A 61 -15.53 -1.75 4.84
C ALA A 61 -16.91 -1.24 5.31
N LEU A 62 -17.40 -0.14 4.74
CA LEU A 62 -18.71 0.42 5.07
C LEU A 62 -19.85 -0.44 4.52
N GLU A 63 -19.73 -0.98 3.31
CA GLU A 63 -20.74 -1.86 2.73
C GLU A 63 -20.94 -3.13 3.58
N SER A 64 -19.85 -3.72 4.07
CA SER A 64 -19.91 -4.87 5.00
C SER A 64 -20.38 -4.50 6.41
N GLY A 65 -20.13 -3.25 6.85
CA GLY A 65 -20.42 -2.76 8.20
C GLY A 65 -21.75 -2.03 8.40
N GLY A 66 -22.62 -1.96 7.38
CA GLY A 66 -23.93 -1.29 7.49
C GLY A 66 -23.96 0.20 7.10
N GLY A 67 -22.89 0.71 6.51
CA GLY A 67 -22.85 1.99 5.78
C GLY A 67 -22.54 3.25 6.61
N GLU A 68 -22.54 3.16 7.94
CA GLU A 68 -22.20 4.30 8.80
C GLU A 68 -20.68 4.48 8.92
N MET A 69 -20.18 5.69 8.65
CA MET A 69 -18.75 5.98 8.66
C MET A 69 -18.20 6.11 10.09
N PRO A 70 -17.30 5.22 10.53
CA PRO A 70 -16.73 5.32 11.87
C PRO A 70 -15.85 6.55 12.05
N GLN A 71 -15.86 7.08 13.27
CA GLN A 71 -15.06 8.25 13.65
C GLN A 71 -13.75 7.88 14.37
N ASP A 72 -13.66 6.66 14.90
CA ASP A 72 -12.52 6.21 15.70
C ASP A 72 -11.76 5.04 15.05
N GLU A 73 -10.49 4.94 15.46
CA GLU A 73 -9.54 3.96 14.94
C GLU A 73 -9.95 2.50 15.25
N VAL A 74 -10.60 2.25 16.38
CA VAL A 74 -10.96 0.90 16.81
C VAL A 74 -12.10 0.35 15.96
N ALA A 75 -13.12 1.16 15.72
CA ALA A 75 -14.22 0.81 14.84
C ALA A 75 -13.74 0.55 13.40
N TRP A 76 -12.86 1.41 12.87
CA TRP A 76 -12.24 1.17 11.56
C TRP A 76 -11.45 -0.14 11.51
N ARG A 77 -10.65 -0.44 12.55
CA ARG A 77 -9.90 -1.70 12.63
C ARG A 77 -10.82 -2.92 12.57
N ASN A 78 -11.93 -2.87 13.30
CA ASN A 78 -12.90 -3.97 13.31
C ASN A 78 -13.55 -4.18 11.95
N LEU A 79 -13.95 -3.10 11.26
CA LEU A 79 -14.49 -3.21 9.90
C LEU A 79 -13.47 -3.77 8.91
N LEU A 80 -12.21 -3.33 8.99
CA LEU A 80 -11.16 -3.84 8.10
C LEU A 80 -10.89 -5.33 8.33
N ARG A 81 -10.88 -5.80 9.59
CA ARG A 81 -10.75 -7.25 9.89
C ARG A 81 -11.92 -8.08 9.36
N GLN A 82 -13.13 -7.52 9.33
CA GLN A 82 -14.30 -8.20 8.78
C GLN A 82 -14.16 -8.51 7.27
N LEU A 83 -13.40 -7.71 6.53
CA LEU A 83 -13.13 -7.96 5.11
C LEU A 83 -12.27 -9.22 4.87
N THR A 84 -11.58 -9.71 5.90
CA THR A 84 -10.56 -10.75 5.78
C THR A 84 -10.71 -11.85 6.84
N MET A 85 -11.93 -12.11 7.33
CA MET A 85 -12.17 -13.04 8.45
C MET A 85 -11.63 -14.46 8.26
N GLN A 86 -11.43 -14.91 7.02
CA GLN A 86 -10.81 -16.21 6.72
C GLN A 86 -9.30 -16.28 7.07
N TRP A 87 -8.67 -15.15 7.41
CA TRP A 87 -7.26 -15.02 7.78
C TRP A 87 -7.15 -14.51 9.23
N PRO A 88 -7.14 -15.42 10.22
CA PRO A 88 -7.25 -15.07 11.63
C PRO A 88 -6.05 -14.30 12.18
N ASP A 89 -4.90 -14.39 11.50
CA ASP A 89 -3.67 -13.71 11.90
C ASP A 89 -3.48 -12.38 11.14
N ASP A 90 -4.52 -11.86 10.49
CA ASP A 90 -4.54 -10.65 9.66
C ASP A 90 -3.50 -10.69 8.52
N GLU A 91 -3.18 -11.86 7.95
CA GLU A 91 -2.14 -12.02 6.93
C GLU A 91 -2.25 -11.02 5.76
N PRO A 92 -3.45 -10.76 5.18
CA PRO A 92 -3.62 -9.73 4.15
C PRO A 92 -3.33 -8.29 4.60
N TRP A 93 -3.17 -8.04 5.90
CA TRP A 93 -2.81 -6.75 6.47
C TRP A 93 -1.36 -6.67 6.97
N GLN A 94 -0.57 -7.72 6.73
CA GLN A 94 0.85 -7.74 7.06
C GLN A 94 1.67 -7.43 5.82
N LEU A 95 2.68 -6.56 5.93
CA LEU A 95 3.57 -6.29 4.79
C LEU A 95 4.44 -7.51 4.43
N ILE A 96 4.84 -8.29 5.45
CA ILE A 96 5.66 -9.49 5.34
C ILE A 96 5.03 -10.55 6.24
N VAL A 97 4.74 -11.71 5.67
CA VAL A 97 4.21 -12.90 6.37
C VAL A 97 5.31 -13.95 6.53
N ASP A 98 5.20 -14.78 7.57
CA ASP A 98 6.17 -15.84 7.85
C ASP A 98 5.99 -17.04 6.89
N ASP A 99 4.74 -17.40 6.59
CA ASP A 99 4.39 -18.43 5.61
C ASP A 99 4.07 -17.77 4.25
N VAL A 100 4.95 -17.96 3.28
CA VAL A 100 4.80 -17.41 1.92
C VAL A 100 3.62 -18.02 1.16
N GLY A 101 3.05 -19.13 1.64
CA GLY A 101 1.80 -19.71 1.16
C GLY A 101 0.55 -18.95 1.61
N GLN A 102 0.69 -17.95 2.49
CA GLN A 102 -0.38 -17.02 2.88
C GLN A 102 -0.31 -15.72 2.05
N PRO A 103 -1.43 -15.01 1.88
CA PRO A 103 -1.41 -13.69 1.28
C PRO A 103 -0.73 -12.69 2.23
N ALA A 104 -0.05 -11.70 1.65
CA ALA A 104 0.41 -10.51 2.37
C ALA A 104 -0.29 -9.27 1.81
N PHE A 105 -0.07 -8.11 2.43
CA PHE A 105 -0.67 -6.86 2.00
C PHE A 105 -0.36 -6.56 0.52
N LEU A 106 -1.42 -6.58 -0.29
CA LEU A 106 -1.39 -6.40 -1.75
C LEU A 106 -0.41 -7.33 -2.49
N GLN A 107 -0.15 -8.51 -1.93
CA GLN A 107 0.76 -9.51 -2.46
C GLN A 107 0.08 -10.89 -2.43
N PRO A 108 -0.06 -11.58 -3.59
CA PRO A 108 -0.65 -12.91 -3.61
C PRO A 108 0.28 -13.92 -2.92
N PRO A 109 -0.26 -15.04 -2.40
CA PRO A 109 0.55 -16.15 -1.94
C PRO A 109 1.55 -16.60 -2.99
N ALA A 110 2.80 -16.79 -2.59
CA ALA A 110 3.75 -17.55 -3.39
C ALA A 110 3.40 -19.03 -3.18
N GLY A 111 2.91 -19.71 -4.22
CA GLY A 111 2.44 -21.10 -4.10
C GLY A 111 3.41 -22.04 -3.37
N THR A 112 2.90 -23.15 -2.84
CA THR A 112 3.69 -24.16 -2.10
C THR A 112 4.64 -24.89 -3.05
N GLY A 113 5.82 -24.34 -3.31
CA GLY A 113 6.82 -25.04 -4.13
C GLY A 113 7.90 -24.11 -4.65
N GLU A 114 9.03 -24.11 -3.95
CA GLU A 114 10.32 -23.52 -4.34
C GLU A 114 10.30 -21.99 -4.56
N ARG A 115 11.38 -21.32 -4.16
CA ARG A 115 11.61 -19.88 -4.45
C ARG A 115 11.61 -19.56 -5.97
N GLU A 116 11.41 -20.54 -6.84
CA GLU A 116 11.64 -20.50 -8.29
C GLU A 116 10.37 -20.48 -9.17
N PRO A 117 9.50 -19.46 -9.04
CA PRO A 117 8.82 -18.99 -10.25
C PRO A 117 9.09 -17.51 -10.53
N PHE A 118 9.82 -16.79 -9.67
CA PHE A 118 10.07 -15.36 -9.82
C PHE A 118 11.51 -15.09 -10.29
N PRO A 119 11.77 -14.93 -11.60
CA PRO A 119 13.11 -14.72 -12.15
C PRO A 119 13.72 -13.34 -11.80
N LYS A 120 12.97 -12.49 -11.08
CA LYS A 120 13.36 -11.11 -10.76
C LYS A 120 13.19 -10.86 -9.27
N THR A 121 14.28 -10.49 -8.62
CA THR A 121 14.27 -9.93 -7.26
C THR A 121 14.16 -8.41 -7.34
N ILE A 122 13.38 -7.81 -6.43
CA ILE A 122 13.22 -6.37 -6.30
C ILE A 122 13.73 -5.97 -4.92
N ASP A 123 14.89 -5.32 -4.88
CA ASP A 123 15.58 -4.97 -3.62
C ASP A 123 15.28 -3.55 -3.13
N ALA A 124 14.47 -2.79 -3.86
CA ALA A 124 14.13 -1.41 -3.51
C ALA A 124 12.71 -1.02 -3.96
N PRO A 125 11.96 -0.22 -3.18
CA PRO A 125 10.59 0.18 -3.52
C PRO A 125 10.52 1.01 -4.81
N ASP A 126 11.54 1.81 -5.12
CA ASP A 126 11.63 2.58 -6.36
C ASP A 126 11.98 1.73 -7.61
N ALA A 127 12.26 0.44 -7.46
CA ALA A 127 12.23 -0.51 -8.58
C ALA A 127 10.84 -1.12 -8.83
N LEU A 128 9.94 -1.04 -7.85
CA LEU A 128 8.54 -1.43 -8.00
C LEU A 128 7.70 -0.25 -8.52
N ASP A 129 7.97 0.95 -7.99
CA ASP A 129 7.29 2.20 -8.32
C ASP A 129 8.16 3.12 -9.19
N VAL A 130 8.36 2.71 -10.45
CA VAL A 130 9.15 3.46 -11.42
C VAL A 130 8.29 4.49 -12.15
N LEU A 131 8.62 5.76 -12.03
CA LEU A 131 8.10 6.82 -12.88
C LEU A 131 8.70 6.71 -14.29
N VAL A 132 7.90 6.27 -15.26
CA VAL A 132 8.30 6.26 -16.66
C VAL A 132 8.09 7.66 -17.24
N THR A 133 9.17 8.43 -17.36
CA THR A 133 9.18 9.73 -18.03
C THR A 133 9.92 9.63 -19.37
N SER A 134 9.69 10.58 -20.29
CA SER A 134 10.25 10.55 -21.66
C SER A 134 11.77 10.56 -21.75
N ARG A 135 12.49 10.82 -20.64
CA ARG A 135 13.95 10.77 -20.53
C ARG A 135 14.39 10.28 -19.14
N ASN A 136 14.15 9.01 -18.84
CA ASN A 136 14.62 8.41 -17.58
C ASN A 136 16.09 7.93 -17.67
N HIS A 137 16.97 8.71 -18.30
CA HIS A 137 18.38 8.33 -18.54
C HIS A 137 19.33 8.79 -17.42
N ASP A 138 18.92 9.76 -16.60
CA ASP A 138 19.82 10.42 -15.63
C ASP A 138 19.73 9.87 -14.20
N LEU A 139 18.72 9.05 -13.88
CA LEU A 139 18.56 8.47 -12.54
C LEU A 139 18.77 6.97 -12.57
N LYS A 140 19.77 6.50 -11.81
CA LYS A 140 19.91 5.07 -11.50
C LYS A 140 18.64 4.59 -10.80
N GLN A 141 18.07 3.47 -11.24
CA GLN A 141 16.99 2.80 -10.52
C GLN A 141 17.52 2.23 -9.18
N GLN A 142 16.61 1.89 -8.25
CA GLN A 142 16.95 1.26 -6.96
C GLN A 142 17.81 2.12 -6.02
N ARG A 143 17.63 3.44 -5.99
CA ARG A 143 18.40 4.30 -5.07
C ARG A 143 17.99 4.10 -3.61
N MET A 144 16.79 3.55 -3.37
CA MET A 144 16.27 3.32 -2.03
C MET A 144 16.70 1.97 -1.44
N HIS A 145 17.63 1.25 -2.07
CA HIS A 145 18.17 -0.02 -1.56
C HIS A 145 18.77 0.09 -0.14
N ILE A 146 19.16 1.30 0.29
CA ILE A 146 19.57 1.58 1.67
C ILE A 146 18.63 2.64 2.25
N GLY A 147 18.02 2.33 3.39
CA GLY A 147 17.22 3.29 4.18
C GLY A 147 15.80 3.51 3.67
N ALA A 148 15.25 2.60 2.84
CA ALA A 148 13.82 2.58 2.54
C ALA A 148 13.00 2.43 3.82
N ASP A 149 11.98 3.29 3.95
CA ASP A 149 11.01 3.19 5.02
C ASP A 149 9.93 2.14 4.68
N VAL A 150 9.27 1.62 5.71
CA VAL A 150 8.07 0.79 5.56
C VAL A 150 7.02 1.48 4.70
N SER A 151 6.80 2.79 4.89
CA SER A 151 5.83 3.54 4.09
C SER A 151 6.18 3.55 2.61
N ASP A 152 7.47 3.51 2.26
CA ASP A 152 7.91 3.53 0.87
C ASP A 152 7.50 2.23 0.14
N TRP A 153 7.60 1.08 0.82
CA TRP A 153 7.13 -0.20 0.29
C TRP A 153 5.61 -0.29 0.17
N VAL A 154 4.89 0.16 1.20
CA VAL A 154 3.41 0.16 1.19
C VAL A 154 2.89 1.07 0.05
N LEU A 155 3.46 2.27 -0.10
CA LEU A 155 3.08 3.19 -1.18
C LEU A 155 3.43 2.64 -2.55
N ALA A 156 4.58 1.99 -2.71
CA ALA A 156 4.96 1.35 -3.96
C ALA A 156 4.00 0.22 -4.34
N LEU A 157 3.59 -0.62 -3.38
CA LEU A 157 2.60 -1.68 -3.60
C LEU A 157 1.24 -1.10 -3.99
N ILE A 158 0.76 -0.08 -3.28
CA ILE A 158 -0.51 0.60 -3.63
C ILE A 158 -0.45 1.19 -5.05
N ASN A 159 0.65 1.85 -5.39
CA ASN A 159 0.81 2.44 -6.72
C ASN A 159 0.85 1.37 -7.82
N LEU A 160 1.58 0.27 -7.59
CA LEU A 160 1.66 -0.87 -8.51
C LEU A 160 0.28 -1.47 -8.83
N GLN A 161 -0.64 -1.50 -7.86
CA GLN A 161 -1.98 -2.06 -8.11
C GLN A 161 -2.80 -1.22 -9.09
N THR A 162 -2.54 0.08 -9.20
CA THR A 162 -3.54 1.01 -9.76
C THR A 162 -2.98 1.94 -10.85
N PHE A 163 -1.72 2.39 -10.71
CA PHE A 163 -1.12 3.43 -11.55
C PHE A 163 0.27 3.09 -12.09
N GLY A 164 0.75 1.85 -11.88
CA GLY A 164 2.07 1.46 -12.38
C GLY A 164 2.16 1.50 -13.92
N GLY A 165 3.26 2.03 -14.44
CA GLY A 165 3.41 2.26 -15.89
C GLY A 165 3.61 0.97 -16.69
N PHE A 166 2.86 0.78 -17.77
CA PHE A 166 3.01 -0.38 -18.67
C PHE A 166 3.98 -0.06 -19.82
N GLY A 167 5.08 -0.80 -19.89
CA GLY A 167 6.17 -0.57 -20.84
C GLY A 167 6.17 -1.47 -22.08
N GLY A 168 5.03 -2.09 -22.41
CA GLY A 168 4.87 -2.95 -23.61
C GLY A 168 4.65 -4.44 -23.30
N LYS A 169 4.68 -5.28 -24.35
CA LYS A 169 4.25 -6.70 -24.40
C LYS A 169 4.90 -7.66 -23.37
N ARG A 170 5.86 -7.19 -22.57
CA ARG A 170 6.55 -7.96 -21.51
C ARG A 170 6.77 -7.15 -20.22
N ASN A 171 6.14 -5.99 -20.08
CA ASN A 171 6.39 -5.06 -18.97
C ASN A 171 5.06 -4.61 -18.35
N TYR A 172 4.45 -5.52 -17.59
CA TYR A 172 3.21 -5.32 -16.84
C TYR A 172 3.49 -4.53 -15.56
N GLY A 173 3.63 -3.20 -15.68
CA GLY A 173 3.88 -2.38 -14.48
C GLY A 173 2.64 -2.13 -13.63
N VAL A 174 1.42 -2.45 -14.10
CA VAL A 174 0.19 -2.41 -13.29
C VAL A 174 -0.47 -3.79 -13.25
N VAL A 175 -0.76 -4.26 -12.04
CA VAL A 175 -1.29 -5.63 -11.80
C VAL A 175 -2.75 -5.78 -12.26
N ARG A 176 -3.50 -4.67 -12.33
CA ARG A 176 -4.94 -4.66 -12.65
C ARG A 176 -5.30 -4.32 -14.10
N MET A 177 -4.35 -4.02 -14.98
CA MET A 177 -4.64 -3.75 -16.40
C MET A 177 -4.05 -4.82 -17.31
N ASN A 178 -4.90 -5.43 -18.15
CA ASN A 178 -4.50 -6.38 -19.18
C ASN A 178 -3.95 -5.72 -20.46
N GLY A 179 -3.67 -4.42 -20.42
CA GLY A 179 -3.14 -3.64 -21.53
C GLY A 179 -3.44 -2.14 -21.37
N GLY A 180 -2.39 -1.33 -21.28
CA GLY A 180 -2.47 0.12 -21.40
C GLY A 180 -1.14 0.59 -21.98
N PHE A 181 -1.07 0.91 -23.27
CA PHE A 181 0.17 1.42 -23.85
C PHE A 181 0.45 2.81 -23.28
N ALA A 182 1.63 3.00 -22.68
CA ALA A 182 2.20 4.33 -22.45
C ALA A 182 2.70 4.93 -23.77
#